data_AF-A0A3Q3B1X2-F1
#
_entry.id   AF-A0A3Q3B1X2-F1
#
_cell.length_a   1.000
_cell.length_b   1.000
_cell.length_c   1.000
_cell.angle_alpha   90.00
_cell.angle_beta   90.00
_cell.angle_gamma   90.00
#
_symmetry.space_group_name_H-M   'P 1'
#
loop_
_entity.id
_entity.type
_entity.pdbx_description
1 polymer ?
#
loop_
_entity_poly.entity_id
_entity_poly.type
_entity_poly.pdbx_seq_one_letter_code
_entity_poly.pdbx_strand_id
1 'polypeptide(L)'
;MTHSSAESAVNMEEFFKTVGEVRSLIEKISSRAEEVERRQCAILSSSNQDKDKENKDKLELLNNETRKNADMVRAKLKSMQKNLPADENSASPSVIHRIQKNQHSHLTRLFAEVMRGHHKAQVSFREKCKAKIQRQLEIVDKMPTDEELEEMLQRDNLAIFISDINSDTHISSQALTEIESRHQDIVSLECSINEMHEIFVDTAMLLEIQGELINNIEKNVTSAAEYVVKSKEETNKAVSYKKNPYKIVSLPNFFKPFKRQSSLKTTSNETT
;
A
#
# COMPACT_ATOMS: atom_id res chain seq x y z
N MET A 1 -6.20 -35.95 3.64
CA MET A 1 -6.71 -34.92 2.70
C MET A 1 -7.56 -33.84 3.38
N THR A 2 -8.12 -34.06 4.58
CA THR A 2 -8.88 -33.03 5.33
C THR A 2 -8.00 -31.95 5.96
N HIS A 3 -6.78 -32.29 6.42
CA HIS A 3 -5.85 -31.33 7.03
C HIS A 3 -5.39 -30.21 6.07
N SER A 4 -5.07 -30.54 4.81
CA SER A 4 -4.60 -29.54 3.82
C SER A 4 -5.69 -28.55 3.38
N SER A 5 -6.95 -28.97 3.34
CA SER A 5 -8.08 -28.08 3.01
C SER A 5 -8.41 -27.13 4.15
N ALA A 6 -8.34 -27.59 5.40
CA ALA A 6 -8.58 -26.76 6.59
C ALA A 6 -7.46 -25.71 6.76
N GLU A 7 -6.21 -26.10 6.55
CA GLU A 7 -5.04 -25.20 6.63
C GLU A 7 -5.08 -24.11 5.53
N SER A 8 -5.52 -24.46 4.32
CA SER A 8 -5.72 -23.47 3.23
C SER A 8 -6.85 -22.47 3.51
N ALA A 9 -7.91 -22.89 4.21
CA ALA A 9 -9.02 -22.02 4.58
C ALA A 9 -8.64 -21.06 5.71
N VAL A 10 -7.90 -21.54 6.72
CA VAL A 10 -7.36 -20.71 7.81
C VAL A 10 -6.37 -19.68 7.28
N ASN A 11 -5.53 -20.04 6.31
CA ASN A 11 -4.59 -19.12 5.65
C ASN A 11 -5.32 -18.01 4.86
N MET A 12 -6.42 -18.34 4.18
CA MET A 12 -7.19 -17.34 3.43
C MET A 12 -7.96 -16.36 4.33
N GLU A 13 -8.47 -16.80 5.48
CA GLU A 13 -9.11 -15.90 6.46
C GLU A 13 -8.11 -14.85 6.97
N GLU A 14 -6.90 -15.29 7.35
CA GLU A 14 -5.83 -14.39 7.80
C GLU A 14 -5.38 -13.43 6.69
N PHE A 15 -5.32 -13.91 5.44
CA PHE A 15 -5.04 -13.08 4.28
C PHE A 15 -6.10 -11.99 4.09
N PHE A 16 -7.40 -12.33 4.13
CA PHE A 16 -8.46 -11.34 3.97
C PHE A 16 -8.53 -10.36 5.13
N LYS A 17 -8.23 -10.79 6.35
CA LYS A 17 -8.05 -9.88 7.48
C LYS A 17 -6.94 -8.87 7.21
N THR A 18 -5.79 -9.34 6.72
CA THR A 18 -4.67 -8.47 6.34
C THR A 18 -5.06 -7.47 5.24
N VAL A 19 -5.78 -7.93 4.21
CA VAL A 19 -6.33 -7.07 3.14
C VAL A 19 -7.23 -5.98 3.73
N GLY A 20 -8.15 -6.34 4.63
CA GLY A 20 -9.04 -5.40 5.30
C GLY A 20 -8.30 -4.35 6.13
N GLU A 21 -7.27 -4.78 6.87
CA GLU A 21 -6.42 -3.87 7.65
C GLU A 21 -5.65 -2.89 6.74
N VAL A 22 -5.07 -3.37 5.64
CA VAL A 22 -4.37 -2.52 4.67
C VAL A 22 -5.32 -1.49 4.06
N ARG A 23 -6.52 -1.91 3.64
CA ARG A 23 -7.55 -0.99 3.11
C ARG A 23 -7.91 0.10 4.12
N SER A 24 -8.18 -0.27 5.37
CA SER A 24 -8.52 0.69 6.41
C SER A 24 -7.40 1.70 6.67
N LEU A 25 -6.13 1.26 6.62
CA LEU A 25 -4.99 2.15 6.77
C LEU A 25 -4.86 3.12 5.58
N ILE A 26 -5.06 2.64 4.35
CA ILE A 26 -5.05 3.49 3.15
C ILE A 26 -6.17 4.54 3.20
N GLU A 27 -7.38 4.16 3.58
CA GLU A 27 -8.51 5.09 3.77
C GLU A 27 -8.19 6.16 4.82
N LYS A 28 -7.56 5.79 5.94
CA LYS A 28 -7.09 6.74 6.95
C LYS A 28 -6.05 7.72 6.40
N ILE A 29 -5.11 7.24 5.58
CA ILE A 29 -4.11 8.13 4.94
C ILE A 29 -4.81 9.11 4.01
N SER A 30 -5.77 8.63 3.20
CA SER A 30 -6.53 9.48 2.28
C SER A 30 -7.28 10.60 3.02
N SER A 31 -8.02 10.26 4.08
CA SER A 31 -8.74 11.25 4.89
C SER A 31 -7.80 12.26 5.56
N ARG A 32 -6.62 11.82 6.00
CA ARG A 32 -5.61 12.72 6.58
C ARG A 32 -4.97 13.64 5.55
N ALA A 33 -4.75 13.18 4.32
CA ALA A 33 -4.24 14.03 3.26
C ALA A 33 -5.18 15.21 2.98
N GLU A 34 -6.50 14.99 3.03
CA GLU A 34 -7.50 16.06 2.92
C GLU A 34 -7.48 17.02 4.14
N GLU A 35 -7.26 16.51 5.35
CA GLU A 35 -7.10 17.35 6.55
C GLU A 35 -5.80 18.17 6.48
N VAL A 36 -4.70 17.59 6.00
CA VAL A 36 -3.42 18.28 5.80
C VAL A 36 -3.61 19.47 4.86
N GLU A 37 -4.28 19.28 3.72
CA GLU A 37 -4.57 20.37 2.78
C GLU A 37 -5.43 21.48 3.43
N ARG A 38 -6.44 21.11 4.23
CA ARG A 38 -7.26 22.09 4.97
C ARG A 38 -6.45 22.88 6.00
N ARG A 39 -5.55 22.23 6.73
CA ARG A 39 -4.68 22.91 7.72
C ARG A 39 -3.69 23.83 7.04
N GLN A 40 -3.08 23.39 5.94
CA GLN A 40 -2.20 24.20 5.10
C GLN A 40 -2.90 25.46 4.58
N CYS A 41 -4.14 25.36 4.14
CA CYS A 41 -4.93 26.52 3.73
C CYS A 41 -5.25 27.46 4.90
N ALA A 42 -5.52 26.91 6.09
CA ALA A 42 -5.77 27.70 7.30
C ALA A 42 -4.52 28.47 7.77
N ILE A 43 -3.34 27.85 7.71
CA ILE A 43 -2.04 28.47 8.01
C ILE A 43 -1.80 29.67 7.06
N LEU A 44 -2.05 29.49 5.75
CA LEU A 44 -1.90 30.57 4.77
C LEU A 44 -2.93 31.70 4.94
N SER A 45 -4.08 31.43 5.56
CA SER A 45 -5.17 32.41 5.69
C SER A 45 -5.21 33.09 7.06
N SER A 46 -4.50 32.56 8.06
CA SER A 46 -4.53 33.10 9.42
C SER A 46 -3.68 34.36 9.52
N SER A 47 -4.25 35.44 10.05
CA SER A 47 -3.51 36.62 10.52
C SER A 47 -3.21 36.56 12.03
N ASN A 48 -3.64 35.49 12.71
CA ASN A 48 -3.49 35.31 14.15
C ASN A 48 -2.40 34.26 14.43
N GLN A 49 -1.37 34.66 15.18
CA GLN A 49 -0.20 33.83 15.49
C GLN A 49 -0.55 32.61 16.36
N ASP A 50 -1.48 32.72 17.30
CA ASP A 50 -1.89 31.60 18.16
C ASP A 50 -2.59 30.50 17.35
N LYS A 51 -3.49 30.91 16.44
CA LYS A 51 -4.17 29.98 15.52
C LYS A 51 -3.22 29.37 14.50
N ASP A 52 -2.22 30.13 14.04
CA ASP A 52 -1.19 29.61 13.14
C ASP A 52 -0.38 28.51 13.83
N LYS A 53 0.08 28.76 15.06
CA LYS A 53 0.78 27.77 15.88
C LYS A 53 -0.06 26.51 16.11
N GLU A 54 -1.32 26.67 16.51
CA GLU A 54 -2.23 25.52 16.72
C GLU A 54 -2.42 24.69 15.43
N ASN A 55 -2.51 25.34 14.26
CA ASN A 55 -2.62 24.64 13.00
C ASN A 55 -1.30 23.95 12.60
N LYS A 56 -0.14 24.54 12.90
CA LYS A 56 1.18 23.93 12.68
C LYS A 56 1.37 22.68 13.54
N ASP A 57 1.04 22.74 14.83
CA ASP A 57 1.12 21.59 15.73
C ASP A 57 0.22 20.43 15.26
N LYS A 58 -1.01 20.76 14.81
CA LYS A 58 -1.94 19.78 14.22
C LYS A 58 -1.42 19.21 12.91
N LEU A 59 -0.81 20.03 12.06
CA LEU A 59 -0.22 19.60 10.79
C LEU A 59 0.92 18.60 11.03
N GLU A 60 1.81 18.89 11.98
CA GLU A 60 2.89 17.99 12.37
C GLU A 60 2.36 16.63 12.86
N LEU A 61 1.34 16.64 13.72
CA LEU A 61 0.68 15.42 14.17
C LEU A 61 0.12 14.60 12.99
N LEU A 62 -0.61 15.24 12.08
CA LEU A 62 -1.18 14.58 10.91
C LEU A 62 -0.11 13.97 10.00
N ASN A 63 1.00 14.66 9.79
CA ASN A 63 2.13 14.16 9.00
C ASN A 63 2.76 12.93 9.68
N ASN A 64 3.02 13.00 10.98
CA ASN A 64 3.57 11.89 11.77
C ASN A 64 2.66 10.65 11.74
N GLU A 65 1.35 10.84 11.91
CA GLU A 65 0.40 9.75 11.84
C GLU A 65 0.24 9.19 10.42
N THR A 66 0.32 10.03 9.39
CA THR A 66 0.31 9.63 7.98
C THR A 66 1.51 8.75 7.66
N ARG A 67 2.71 9.18 8.05
CA ARG A 67 3.95 8.40 7.93
C ARG A 67 3.82 7.05 8.61
N LYS A 68 3.37 7.01 9.87
CA LYS A 68 3.18 5.76 10.63
C LYS A 68 2.23 4.80 9.91
N ASN A 69 1.10 5.28 9.41
CA ASN A 69 0.17 4.43 8.67
C ASN A 69 0.78 3.95 7.35
N ALA A 70 1.49 4.82 6.63
CA ALA A 70 2.15 4.49 5.37
C ALA A 70 3.22 3.41 5.57
N ASP A 71 3.99 3.48 6.66
CA ASP A 71 4.95 2.44 7.04
C ASP A 71 4.27 1.10 7.34
N MET A 72 3.14 1.13 8.05
CA MET A 72 2.36 -0.09 8.32
C MET A 72 1.83 -0.72 7.03
N VAL A 73 1.32 0.10 6.10
CA VAL A 73 0.87 -0.36 4.78
C VAL A 73 2.03 -0.96 4.01
N ARG A 74 3.16 -0.25 3.93
CA ARG A 74 4.41 -0.70 3.29
C ARG A 74 4.86 -2.06 3.81
N ALA A 75 4.94 -2.23 5.13
CA ALA A 75 5.35 -3.48 5.76
C ALA A 75 4.38 -4.63 5.45
N LYS A 76 3.07 -4.37 5.50
CA LYS A 76 2.04 -5.37 5.18
C LYS A 76 2.06 -5.77 3.71
N LEU A 77 2.20 -4.82 2.78
CA LEU A 77 2.32 -5.10 1.35
C LEU A 77 3.57 -5.95 1.05
N LYS A 78 4.73 -5.60 1.62
CA LYS A 78 5.95 -6.42 1.51
C LYS A 78 5.75 -7.84 2.07
N SER A 79 5.07 -7.98 3.21
CA SER A 79 4.74 -9.30 3.78
C SER A 79 3.82 -10.10 2.87
N MET A 80 2.76 -9.49 2.34
CA MET A 80 1.87 -10.10 1.36
C MET A 80 2.63 -10.56 0.11
N GLN A 81 3.58 -9.75 -0.37
CA GLN A 81 4.45 -10.09 -1.49
C GLN A 81 5.32 -11.32 -1.19
N LYS A 82 5.93 -11.39 0.00
CA LYS A 82 6.77 -12.53 0.41
C LYS A 82 5.96 -13.83 0.58
N ASN A 83 4.73 -13.71 1.05
CA ASN A 83 3.84 -14.85 1.30
C ASN A 83 3.10 -15.32 0.04
N LEU A 84 3.23 -14.61 -1.09
CA LEU A 84 2.74 -15.11 -2.36
C LEU A 84 3.52 -16.40 -2.70
N PRO A 85 2.81 -17.53 -2.95
CA PRO A 85 3.50 -18.77 -3.29
C PRO A 85 4.34 -18.54 -4.54
N ALA A 86 5.60 -19.01 -4.49
CA ALA A 86 6.52 -18.94 -5.61
C ALA A 86 5.86 -19.57 -6.85
N ASP A 87 6.12 -18.95 -8.00
CA ASP A 87 5.64 -19.40 -9.32
C ASP A 87 6.41 -20.69 -9.71
N GLU A 88 6.32 -21.74 -8.89
CA GLU A 88 6.93 -23.03 -9.19
C GLU A 88 6.08 -23.72 -10.27
N ASN A 89 6.44 -23.46 -11.53
CA ASN A 89 6.32 -24.36 -12.67
C ASN A 89 4.95 -25.00 -12.99
N SER A 90 3.85 -24.55 -12.39
CA SER A 90 2.52 -25.03 -12.75
C SER A 90 1.97 -24.20 -13.90
N ALA A 91 1.69 -24.85 -15.03
CA ALA A 91 1.05 -24.25 -16.22
C ALA A 91 -0.32 -23.59 -15.93
N SER A 92 -0.82 -23.61 -14.69
CA SER A 92 -2.05 -22.93 -14.25
C SER A 92 -1.96 -22.55 -12.76
N PRO A 93 -1.80 -21.27 -12.40
CA PRO A 93 -1.75 -20.85 -11.00
C PRO A 93 -3.07 -21.13 -10.28
N SER A 94 -2.99 -21.59 -9.04
CA SER A 94 -4.15 -21.86 -8.18
C SER A 94 -5.07 -20.63 -8.06
N VAL A 95 -6.37 -20.86 -7.90
CA VAL A 95 -7.37 -19.80 -7.62
C VAL A 95 -6.94 -18.94 -6.44
N ILE A 96 -6.39 -19.56 -5.38
CA ILE A 96 -5.89 -18.85 -4.19
C ILE A 96 -4.75 -17.91 -4.55
N HIS A 97 -3.76 -18.37 -5.31
CA HIS A 97 -2.65 -17.53 -5.78
C HIS A 97 -3.15 -16.34 -6.60
N ARG A 98 -4.11 -16.57 -7.50
CA ARG A 98 -4.70 -15.51 -8.33
C ARG A 98 -5.42 -14.46 -7.49
N ILE A 99 -6.19 -14.89 -6.48
CA ILE A 99 -6.86 -13.98 -5.53
C ILE A 99 -5.80 -13.15 -4.79
N GLN A 100 -4.79 -13.80 -4.21
CA GLN A 100 -3.76 -13.11 -3.44
C GLN A 100 -2.98 -12.08 -4.29
N LYS A 101 -2.60 -12.46 -5.52
CA LYS A 101 -1.88 -11.59 -6.45
C LYS A 101 -2.71 -10.38 -6.89
N ASN A 102 -3.99 -10.59 -7.21
CA ASN A 102 -4.89 -9.51 -7.60
C ASN A 102 -5.13 -8.53 -6.43
N GLN A 103 -5.34 -9.04 -5.21
CA GLN A 103 -5.57 -8.21 -4.03
C GLN A 103 -4.32 -7.40 -3.67
N HIS A 104 -3.15 -8.04 -3.62
CA HIS A 104 -1.88 -7.34 -3.43
C HIS A 104 -1.73 -6.23 -4.47
N SER A 105 -1.96 -6.53 -5.75
CA SER A 105 -1.78 -5.55 -6.81
C SER A 105 -2.73 -4.37 -6.74
N HIS A 106 -4.01 -4.64 -6.48
CA HIS A 106 -5.00 -3.59 -6.27
C HIS A 106 -4.61 -2.67 -5.11
N LEU A 107 -4.19 -3.23 -3.98
CA LEU A 107 -3.81 -2.46 -2.80
C LEU A 107 -2.53 -1.64 -3.02
N THR A 108 -1.52 -2.17 -3.71
CA THR A 108 -0.32 -1.39 -4.06
C THR A 108 -0.67 -0.19 -4.92
N ARG A 109 -1.52 -0.37 -5.95
CA ARG A 109 -1.96 0.73 -6.81
C ARG A 109 -2.76 1.77 -6.05
N LEU A 110 -3.70 1.33 -5.21
CA LEU A 110 -4.50 2.23 -4.38
C LEU A 110 -3.61 3.01 -3.39
N PHE A 111 -2.65 2.34 -2.76
CA PHE A 111 -1.69 3.00 -1.86
C PHE A 111 -0.86 4.04 -2.60
N ALA A 112 -0.32 3.70 -3.77
CA ALA A 112 0.46 4.63 -4.59
C ALA A 112 -0.37 5.86 -5.04
N GLU A 113 -1.64 5.65 -5.40
CA GLU A 113 -2.55 6.73 -5.77
C GLU A 113 -2.77 7.71 -4.61
N VAL A 114 -3.06 7.21 -3.41
CA VAL A 114 -3.26 8.02 -2.21
C VAL A 114 -1.97 8.77 -1.84
N MET A 115 -0.82 8.10 -1.85
CA MET A 115 0.48 8.72 -1.55
C MET A 115 0.84 9.82 -2.55
N ARG A 116 0.54 9.62 -3.84
CA ARG A 116 0.69 10.65 -4.88
C ARG A 116 -0.25 11.83 -4.63
N GLY A 117 -1.48 11.59 -4.19
CA GLY A 117 -2.42 12.63 -3.78
C GLY A 117 -1.87 13.47 -2.64
N HIS A 118 -1.34 12.82 -1.60
CA HIS A 118 -0.70 13.50 -0.47
C HIS A 118 0.51 14.35 -0.91
N HIS A 119 1.39 13.80 -1.74
CA HIS A 119 2.53 14.54 -2.29
C HIS A 119 2.09 15.75 -3.13
N LYS A 120 1.03 15.61 -3.94
CA LYS A 120 0.47 16.73 -4.72
C LYS A 120 -0.03 17.85 -3.81
N ALA A 121 -0.67 17.53 -2.68
CA ALA A 121 -1.10 18.53 -1.70
C ALA A 121 0.11 19.25 -1.08
N GLN A 122 1.17 18.52 -0.75
CA GLN A 122 2.43 19.09 -0.24
C GLN A 122 3.06 20.06 -1.25
N VAL A 123 3.22 19.65 -2.51
CA VAL A 123 3.75 20.52 -3.57
C VAL A 123 2.88 21.77 -3.77
N SER A 124 1.55 21.63 -3.77
CA SER A 124 0.62 22.76 -3.85
C SER A 124 0.81 23.76 -2.69
N PHE A 125 1.08 23.28 -1.47
CA PHE A 125 1.38 24.13 -0.33
C PHE A 125 2.72 24.85 -0.47
N ARG A 126 3.78 24.17 -0.94
CA ARG A 126 5.08 24.78 -1.24
C ARG A 126 4.93 25.98 -2.19
N GLU A 127 4.23 25.78 -3.30
CA GLU A 127 4.03 26.84 -4.30
C GLU A 127 3.25 28.03 -3.75
N LYS A 128 2.26 27.79 -2.88
CA LYS A 128 1.54 28.87 -2.20
C LYS A 128 2.43 29.63 -1.22
N CYS A 129 3.32 28.95 -0.49
CA CYS A 129 4.31 29.60 0.38
C CYS A 129 5.30 30.43 -0.44
N LYS A 130 5.82 29.90 -1.55
CA LYS A 130 6.68 30.62 -2.49
C LYS A 130 6.01 31.90 -3.01
N ALA A 131 4.77 31.80 -3.49
CA ALA A 131 4.02 32.96 -3.98
C ALA A 131 3.78 34.01 -2.89
N LYS A 132 3.55 33.58 -1.64
CA LYS A 132 3.46 34.50 -0.50
C LYS A 132 4.79 35.22 -0.22
N ILE A 133 5.90 34.49 -0.23
CA ILE A 133 7.24 35.07 -0.03
C ILE A 133 7.54 36.09 -1.12
N GLN A 134 7.29 35.75 -2.38
CA GLN A 134 7.44 36.67 -3.51
C GLN A 134 6.64 37.94 -3.28
N ARG A 135 5.37 37.82 -2.89
CA ARG A 135 4.51 38.97 -2.61
C ARG A 135 5.03 39.86 -1.47
N GLN A 136 5.62 39.27 -0.42
CA GLN A 136 6.21 40.04 0.68
C GLN A 136 7.50 40.75 0.25
N LEU A 137 8.31 40.14 -0.62
CA LEU A 137 9.50 40.77 -1.21
C LEU A 137 9.11 41.99 -2.07
N GLU A 138 8.02 41.89 -2.84
CA GLU A 138 7.51 43.01 -3.63
C GLU A 138 7.08 44.21 -2.76
N ILE A 139 6.57 43.97 -1.54
CA ILE A 139 6.16 45.03 -0.61
C ILE A 139 7.38 45.83 -0.10
N VAL A 140 8.53 45.18 0.02
CA VAL A 140 9.81 45.79 0.43
C VAL A 140 10.68 46.21 -0.76
N ASP A 141 10.05 46.36 -1.94
CA ASP A 141 10.67 46.84 -3.18
C ASP A 141 11.80 45.93 -3.72
N LYS A 142 11.69 44.61 -3.45
CA LYS A 142 12.52 43.57 -4.05
C LYS A 142 11.72 42.81 -5.09
N MET A 143 12.25 42.68 -6.30
CA MET A 143 11.60 42.00 -7.43
C MET A 143 12.50 40.85 -7.92
N PRO A 144 12.63 39.75 -7.16
CA PRO A 144 13.43 38.61 -7.59
C PRO A 144 12.79 37.94 -8.80
N THR A 145 13.63 37.42 -9.69
CA THR A 145 13.21 36.44 -10.70
C THR A 145 12.80 35.12 -10.04
N ASP A 146 12.09 34.25 -10.77
CA ASP A 146 11.68 32.95 -10.23
C ASP A 146 12.88 32.08 -9.85
N GLU A 147 13.94 32.12 -10.68
CA GLU A 147 15.20 31.43 -10.43
C GLU A 147 15.92 31.94 -9.19
N GLU A 148 16.02 33.26 -9.00
CA GLU A 148 16.63 33.85 -7.80
C GLU A 148 15.81 33.52 -6.54
N LEU A 149 14.48 33.49 -6.65
CA LEU A 149 13.60 33.12 -5.56
C LEU A 149 13.80 31.65 -5.18
N GLU A 150 13.89 30.73 -6.15
CA GLU A 150 14.19 29.32 -5.88
C GLU A 150 15.57 29.12 -5.27
N GLU A 151 16.59 29.84 -5.75
CA GLU A 151 17.93 29.80 -5.16
C GLU A 151 17.92 30.30 -3.71
N MET A 152 17.12 31.33 -3.41
CA MET A 152 16.94 31.81 -2.04
C MET A 152 16.29 30.74 -1.16
N LEU A 153 15.26 30.04 -1.66
CA LEU A 153 14.56 28.99 -0.91
C LEU A 153 15.39 27.72 -0.68
N GLN A 154 16.36 27.43 -1.56
CA GLN A 154 17.27 26.29 -1.41
C GLN A 154 18.36 26.53 -0.36
N ARG A 155 18.63 27.79 -0.01
CA ARG A 155 19.68 28.16 0.94
C ARG A 155 19.09 28.27 2.33
N ASP A 156 19.75 27.67 3.32
CA ASP A 156 19.36 27.78 4.73
C ASP A 156 19.44 29.23 5.29
N ASN A 157 20.12 30.13 4.58
CA ASN A 157 20.37 31.49 5.03
C ASN A 157 19.71 32.56 4.16
N LEU A 158 18.49 32.95 4.53
CA LEU A 158 17.77 34.07 3.87
C LEU A 158 18.45 35.41 4.07
N ALA A 159 19.28 35.60 5.11
CA ALA A 159 19.87 36.90 5.45
C ALA A 159 20.70 37.48 4.30
N ILE A 160 21.26 36.64 3.43
CA ILE A 160 22.00 37.07 2.23
C ILE A 160 21.11 37.87 1.28
N PHE A 161 19.81 37.61 1.24
CA PHE A 161 18.85 38.23 0.34
C PHE A 161 18.08 39.39 0.98
N ILE A 162 17.88 39.34 2.29
CA ILE A 162 17.06 40.32 3.03
C ILE A 162 17.85 41.34 3.86
N SER A 163 19.18 41.21 3.96
CA SER A 163 20.03 42.10 4.78
C SER A 163 20.03 43.57 4.33
N ASP A 164 19.82 43.84 3.05
CA ASP A 164 19.75 45.21 2.50
C ASP A 164 18.41 45.91 2.78
N ILE A 165 17.42 45.19 3.30
CA ILE A 165 16.08 45.76 3.56
C ILE A 165 16.14 46.54 4.87
N ASN A 166 15.82 47.83 4.80
CA ASN A 166 15.73 48.66 5.99
C ASN A 166 14.55 48.20 6.88
N SER A 167 14.86 47.48 7.96
CA SER A 167 13.89 46.94 8.92
C SER A 167 13.26 48.00 9.83
N ASP A 168 13.73 49.25 9.78
CA ASP A 168 13.25 50.34 10.64
C ASP A 168 11.79 50.72 10.39
N THR A 169 11.24 50.35 9.22
CA THR A 169 9.81 50.53 8.97
C THR A 169 9.01 49.33 9.48
N HIS A 170 7.90 49.59 10.17
CA HIS A 170 6.99 48.56 10.66
C HIS A 170 6.51 47.63 9.52
N ILE A 171 6.35 48.18 8.30
CA ILE A 171 5.93 47.43 7.11
C ILE A 171 7.04 46.45 6.69
N SER A 172 8.29 46.90 6.59
CA SER A 172 9.43 46.03 6.27
C SER A 172 9.62 44.92 7.30
N SER A 173 9.56 45.25 8.59
CA SER A 173 9.72 44.26 9.67
C SER A 173 8.65 43.17 9.63
N GLN A 174 7.39 43.55 9.38
CA GLN A 174 6.28 42.59 9.25
C GLN A 174 6.45 41.69 8.01
N ALA A 175 6.84 42.26 6.87
CA ALA A 175 7.09 41.49 5.64
C ALA A 175 8.22 40.47 5.84
N LEU A 176 9.32 40.87 6.48
CA LEU A 176 10.45 39.97 6.81
C LEU A 176 10.01 38.82 7.73
N THR A 177 9.21 39.11 8.76
CA THR A 177 8.69 38.08 9.69
C THR A 177 7.81 37.06 8.95
N GLU A 178 6.95 37.51 8.04
CA GLU A 178 6.12 36.62 7.21
C GLU A 178 6.98 35.78 6.28
N ILE A 179 8.02 36.36 5.65
CA ILE A 179 8.98 35.63 4.79
C ILE A 179 9.66 34.50 5.57
N GLU A 180 10.23 34.80 6.74
CA GLU A 180 10.89 33.80 7.59
C GLU A 180 9.91 32.69 8.01
N SER A 181 8.69 33.05 8.41
CA SER A 181 7.65 32.09 8.79
C SER A 181 7.26 31.17 7.64
N ARG A 182 7.07 31.70 6.42
CA ARG A 182 6.75 30.90 5.23
C ARG A 182 7.92 30.02 4.79
N HIS A 183 9.15 30.52 4.91
CA HIS A 183 10.34 29.72 4.63
C HIS A 183 10.44 28.52 5.58
N GLN A 184 10.23 28.74 6.88
CA GLN A 184 10.21 27.65 7.86
C GLN A 184 9.13 26.59 7.57
N ASP A 185 7.99 27.02 7.02
CA ASP A 185 6.94 26.10 6.57
C ASP A 185 7.37 25.26 5.37
N ILE A 186 8.14 25.84 4.43
CA ILE A 186 8.74 25.10 3.28
C ILE A 186 9.77 24.09 3.80
N VAL A 187 10.68 24.50 4.69
CA VAL A 187 11.69 23.59 5.27
C VAL A 187 11.01 22.41 6.00
N SER A 188 9.99 22.69 6.81
CA SER A 188 9.25 21.64 7.53
C SER A 188 8.53 20.69 6.55
N LEU A 189 8.02 21.20 5.45
CA LEU A 189 7.39 20.42 4.39
C LEU A 189 8.41 19.51 3.69
N GLU A 190 9.58 20.03 3.35
CA GLU A 190 10.66 19.28 2.68
C GLU A 190 11.19 18.16 3.57
N CYS A 191 11.35 18.41 4.88
CA CYS A 191 11.62 17.36 5.86
C CYS A 191 10.55 16.27 5.82
N SER A 192 9.26 16.64 5.83
CA SER A 192 8.17 15.66 5.78
C SER A 192 8.14 14.84 4.48
N ILE A 193 8.48 15.45 3.33
CA ILE A 193 8.61 14.74 2.05
C ILE A 193 9.77 13.75 2.11
N ASN A 194 10.94 14.18 2.62
CA ASN A 194 12.12 13.34 2.75
C ASN A 194 11.89 12.14 3.68
N GLU A 195 11.18 12.32 4.78
CA GLU A 195 10.83 11.22 5.70
C GLU A 195 9.98 10.13 5.03
N MET A 196 9.17 10.48 4.02
CA MET A 196 8.38 9.51 3.27
C MET A 196 9.10 8.99 2.01
N HIS A 197 10.31 9.47 1.72
CA HIS A 197 11.03 9.13 0.49
C HIS A 197 11.24 7.62 0.32
N GLU A 198 11.68 6.93 1.38
CA GLU A 198 11.85 5.47 1.34
C GLU A 198 10.54 4.73 1.01
N ILE A 199 9.41 5.24 1.49
CA ILE A 199 8.08 4.67 1.21
C ILE A 199 7.74 4.81 -0.28
N PHE A 200 8.06 5.96 -0.89
CA PHE A 200 7.86 6.18 -2.32
C PHE A 200 8.74 5.26 -3.16
N VAL A 201 10.02 5.12 -2.81
CA VAL A 201 10.95 4.23 -3.51
C VAL A 201 10.49 2.78 -3.43
N ASP A 202 10.10 2.32 -2.23
CA ASP A 202 9.57 0.97 -2.03
C ASP A 202 8.27 0.74 -2.81
N THR A 203 7.38 1.73 -2.84
CA THR A 203 6.11 1.63 -3.57
C THR A 203 6.33 1.59 -5.08
N ALA A 204 7.27 2.37 -5.60
CA ALA A 204 7.66 2.33 -7.01
C ALA A 204 8.22 0.96 -7.38
N MET A 205 9.10 0.39 -6.54
CA MET A 205 9.62 -0.96 -6.74
C MET A 205 8.52 -2.03 -6.69
N LEU A 206 7.57 -1.93 -5.76
CA LEU A 206 6.43 -2.84 -5.68
C LEU A 206 5.54 -2.77 -6.92
N LEU A 207 5.38 -1.60 -7.53
CA LEU A 207 4.64 -1.43 -8.78
C LEU A 207 5.41 -2.00 -9.98
N GLU A 208 6.72 -1.77 -10.05
CA GLU A 208 7.57 -2.28 -11.13
C GLU A 208 7.60 -3.81 -11.15
N ILE A 209 7.76 -4.46 -9.98
CA ILE A 209 7.74 -5.93 -9.86
C ILE A 209 6.40 -6.53 -10.31
N GLN A 210 5.31 -5.78 -10.21
CA GLN A 210 3.99 -6.25 -10.65
C GLN A 210 3.81 -6.18 -12.17
N GLY A 211 4.59 -5.34 -12.87
CA GLY A 211 4.49 -5.10 -14.31
C GLY A 211 3.15 -4.53 -14.75
N GLU A 212 2.94 -4.47 -16.07
CA GLU A 212 1.67 -4.05 -16.67
C GLU A 212 0.61 -5.16 -16.51
N LEU A 213 -0.01 -5.20 -15.33
CA LEU A 213 -1.08 -6.13 -14.96
C LEU A 213 -2.42 -5.81 -15.69
N ILE A 214 -2.34 -5.20 -16.88
CA ILE A 214 -3.47 -4.85 -17.73
C ILE A 214 -4.17 -6.10 -18.29
N ASN A 215 -3.51 -7.27 -18.26
CA ASN A 215 -4.06 -8.50 -18.85
C ASN A 215 -4.50 -9.59 -17.85
N ASN A 216 -4.84 -9.21 -16.62
CA ASN A 216 -5.28 -10.19 -15.61
C ASN A 216 -6.75 -10.57 -15.74
N ILE A 217 -7.67 -9.69 -16.18
CA ILE A 217 -9.10 -10.05 -16.30
C ILE A 217 -9.28 -11.12 -17.37
N GLU A 218 -8.75 -10.90 -18.57
CA GLU A 218 -8.82 -11.88 -19.67
C GLU A 218 -8.19 -13.20 -19.25
N LYS A 219 -6.94 -13.19 -18.76
CA LYS A 219 -6.26 -14.40 -18.29
C LYS A 219 -7.03 -15.11 -17.17
N ASN A 220 -7.59 -14.36 -16.22
CA ASN A 220 -8.37 -14.91 -15.11
C ASN A 220 -9.69 -15.54 -15.58
N VAL A 221 -10.38 -14.90 -16.53
CA VAL A 221 -11.63 -15.41 -17.11
C VAL A 221 -11.35 -16.65 -17.96
N THR A 222 -10.32 -16.62 -18.80
CA THR A 222 -9.90 -17.75 -19.62
C THR A 222 -9.53 -18.96 -18.77
N SER A 223 -8.70 -18.80 -17.73
CA SER A 223 -8.39 -19.92 -16.82
C SER A 223 -9.61 -20.42 -16.05
N ALA A 224 -10.57 -19.55 -15.70
CA ALA A 224 -11.83 -20.00 -15.07
C ALA A 224 -12.67 -20.86 -16.04
N ALA A 225 -12.72 -20.47 -17.31
CA ALA A 225 -13.39 -21.25 -18.35
C ALA A 225 -12.74 -22.64 -18.53
N GLU A 226 -11.41 -22.73 -18.51
CA GLU A 226 -10.67 -24.01 -18.57
C GLU A 226 -11.04 -24.95 -17.41
N TYR A 227 -11.15 -24.45 -16.17
CA TYR A 227 -11.57 -25.25 -15.02
C TYR A 227 -13.03 -25.74 -15.13
N VAL A 228 -13.92 -24.95 -15.72
CA VAL A 228 -15.32 -25.35 -15.96
C VAL A 228 -15.38 -26.48 -16.99
N VAL A 229 -14.59 -26.39 -18.07
CA VAL A 229 -14.48 -27.46 -19.08
C VAL A 229 -13.98 -28.75 -18.43
N LYS A 230 -12.89 -28.69 -17.65
CA LYS A 230 -12.36 -29.85 -16.93
C LYS A 230 -13.36 -30.45 -15.94
N SER A 231 -14.07 -29.60 -15.20
CA SER A 231 -15.13 -30.04 -14.27
C SER A 231 -16.28 -30.73 -15.00
N LYS A 232 -16.67 -30.24 -16.17
CA LYS A 232 -17.69 -30.87 -17.02
C LYS A 232 -17.24 -32.26 -17.51
N GLU A 233 -15.97 -32.42 -17.88
CA GLU A 233 -15.44 -33.74 -18.25
C GLU A 233 -15.44 -34.72 -17.07
N GLU A 234 -14.98 -34.31 -15.89
CA GLU A 234 -14.95 -35.16 -14.69
C GLU A 234 -16.36 -35.55 -14.23
N THR A 235 -17.33 -34.63 -14.29
CA THR A 235 -18.74 -34.95 -13.98
C THR A 235 -19.35 -35.93 -14.99
N ASN A 236 -19.02 -35.81 -16.28
CA ASN A 236 -19.44 -36.78 -17.30
C ASN A 236 -18.82 -38.17 -17.07
N LYS A 237 -17.54 -38.23 -16.68
CA LYS A 237 -16.88 -39.49 -16.28
C LYS A 237 -17.56 -40.10 -15.06
N ALA A 238 -17.87 -39.30 -14.04
CA ALA A 238 -18.58 -39.74 -12.84
C ALA A 238 -19.98 -40.31 -13.16
N VAL A 239 -20.74 -39.65 -14.04
CA VAL A 239 -22.04 -40.17 -14.51
C VAL A 239 -21.86 -41.49 -15.27
N SER A 240 -20.81 -41.61 -16.07
CA SER A 240 -20.50 -42.84 -16.80
C SER A 240 -20.15 -44.00 -15.85
N TYR A 241 -19.37 -43.73 -14.79
CA TYR A 241 -19.08 -44.72 -13.74
C TYR A 241 -20.33 -45.13 -12.97
N LYS A 242 -21.24 -44.19 -12.66
CA LYS A 242 -22.53 -44.49 -12.03
C LYS A 242 -23.40 -45.41 -12.89
N LYS A 243 -23.40 -45.21 -14.22
CA LYS A 243 -24.20 -46.00 -15.16
C LYS A 243 -23.64 -47.40 -15.43
N ASN A 244 -22.36 -47.63 -15.18
CA ASN A 244 -21.73 -48.94 -15.41
C ASN A 244 -20.90 -49.39 -14.19
N PRO A 245 -21.52 -50.08 -13.21
CA PRO A 245 -20.87 -50.47 -11.96
C PRO A 245 -19.71 -51.46 -12.13
N TYR A 246 -19.52 -52.03 -13.33
CA TYR A 246 -18.45 -52.98 -13.65
C TYR A 246 -17.21 -52.33 -14.27
N LYS A 247 -17.20 -51.01 -14.50
CA LYS A 247 -16.01 -50.24 -14.94
C LYS A 247 -15.12 -49.76 -13.79
N ILE A 248 -15.21 -50.38 -12.60
CA ILE A 248 -14.31 -50.09 -11.48
C ILE A 248 -12.94 -50.72 -11.80
N VAL A 249 -12.10 -50.00 -12.53
CA VAL A 249 -10.68 -50.28 -12.60
C VAL A 249 -10.08 -49.88 -11.26
N SER A 250 -9.64 -50.90 -10.52
CA SER A 250 -8.87 -50.88 -9.26
C SER A 250 -9.28 -49.82 -8.22
N LEU A 251 -9.97 -50.27 -7.17
CA LEU A 251 -10.12 -49.52 -5.93
C LEU A 251 -8.75 -48.97 -5.45
N PRO A 252 -8.66 -47.70 -5.00
CA PRO A 252 -7.51 -47.21 -4.26
C PRO A 252 -7.20 -48.15 -3.08
N ASN A 253 -5.92 -48.38 -2.79
CA ASN A 253 -5.45 -49.34 -1.75
C ASN A 253 -6.01 -49.09 -0.33
N PHE A 254 -6.74 -48.00 -0.09
CA PHE A 254 -7.42 -47.69 1.17
C PHE A 254 -8.68 -48.52 1.45
N PHE A 255 -9.27 -49.18 0.43
CA PHE A 255 -10.52 -49.94 0.57
C PHE A 255 -10.34 -51.47 0.61
N LYS A 256 -9.12 -52.00 0.72
CA LYS A 256 -8.95 -53.45 0.93
C LYS A 256 -9.42 -53.81 2.34
N PRO A 257 -10.41 -54.71 2.52
CA PRO A 257 -10.81 -55.14 3.84
C PRO A 257 -9.64 -55.91 4.47
N PHE A 258 -9.28 -55.54 5.71
CA PHE A 258 -8.36 -56.28 6.55
C PHE A 258 -8.87 -57.72 6.69
N LYS A 259 -8.23 -58.66 6.00
CA LYS A 259 -8.55 -60.08 6.11
C LYS A 259 -8.08 -60.54 7.50
N ARG A 260 -9.02 -60.66 8.44
CA ARG A 260 -8.78 -61.24 9.76
C ARG A 260 -8.41 -62.72 9.55
N GLN A 261 -7.16 -63.10 9.78
CA GLN A 261 -6.77 -64.50 9.80
C GLN A 261 -7.47 -65.18 11.00
N SER A 262 -8.48 -65.99 10.71
CA SER A 262 -9.02 -66.96 11.65
C SER A 262 -8.05 -68.14 11.74
N SER A 263 -7.29 -68.24 12.84
CA SER A 263 -6.58 -69.45 13.21
C SER A 263 -7.59 -70.48 13.73
N LEU A 264 -7.84 -71.55 12.96
CA LEU A 264 -8.50 -72.75 13.47
C LEU A 264 -7.63 -73.98 13.19
N LYS A 265 -6.93 -74.35 14.27
CA LYS A 265 -6.54 -75.68 14.74
C LYS A 265 -6.55 -76.85 13.76
N THR A 266 -5.43 -77.57 13.74
CA THR A 266 -5.48 -79.04 13.68
C THR A 266 -4.49 -79.60 14.72
N THR A 267 -5.08 -80.32 15.67
CA THR A 267 -4.47 -81.17 16.70
C THR A 267 -4.04 -82.52 16.11
N SER A 268 -2.88 -83.04 16.52
CA SER A 268 -2.62 -84.45 16.95
C SER A 268 -1.10 -84.66 17.12
N ASN A 269 -0.63 -84.87 18.36
CA ASN A 269 -0.07 -86.12 18.92
C ASN A 269 1.40 -86.36 18.48
N GLU A 270 2.38 -86.81 19.28
CA GLU A 270 2.44 -87.56 20.55
C GLU A 270 3.91 -87.61 21.04
N THR A 271 4.14 -88.19 22.24
CA THR A 271 5.41 -88.55 22.93
C THR A 271 6.21 -87.39 23.55
N THR A 272 6.46 -87.32 24.86
CA THR A 272 6.66 -88.37 25.90
C THR A 272 6.19 -87.84 27.26
#